data_AF-A0A0P9IKC2-F1
#
_entry.id   AF-A0A0P9IKC2-F1
#
_cell.length_a   1.000
_cell.length_b   1.000
_cell.length_c   1.000
_cell.angle_alpha   90.00
_cell.angle_beta   90.00
_cell.angle_gamma   90.00
#
_symmetry.space_group_name_H-M   'P 1'
#
loop_
_entity.id
_entity.type
_entity.pdbx_description
1 polymer ?
#
loop_
_entity_poly.entity_id
_entity_poly.type
_entity_poly.pdbx_seq_one_letter_code
_entity_poly.pdbx_strand_id
1 'polypeptide(L)'
;AIGQRVVFCGTGPLLYLVAYQYAKAGAKVLAVLDSAPFSAQCKALPALLGQPATLAKGMYYRAWLSAHGIPVHQGALLTRIDGEKRVDGIQWQRNSKSGHLACDAVAFAHALRSETQLADLLGCEFAWSALNRAWLPTRDDCGRSSVSGIYLAGDGAGIMGADAAEMAGELAALGLLQDIGVVADTARIDTLKTALRRIERFRHGLETAFPFPEDWAAKVADDTLVCRCEEVSAGEIRSAVQDGHWEINRVKAMCRVGMGRCQGRMCGLAAAEIIARESGRPVEHVGRLRGQAPIKPLPFGLGMQPMEKQSVETQP
;
A
#
# COMPACT_ATOMS: atom_id res chain seq x y z
N ALA A 1 -0.67 21.11 9.27
CA ALA A 1 0.21 19.96 9.54
C ALA A 1 -0.42 19.09 10.63
N ILE A 2 -0.06 17.80 10.71
CA ILE A 2 -0.57 16.86 11.75
C ILE A 2 -0.04 17.13 13.17
N GLY A 3 0.96 18.00 13.29
CA GLY A 3 1.57 18.47 14.54
C GLY A 3 2.41 19.72 14.26
N GLN A 4 2.98 20.33 15.30
CA GLN A 4 3.85 21.50 15.16
C GLN A 4 5.29 21.10 14.86
N ARG A 5 5.72 19.90 15.23
CA ARG A 5 7.09 19.36 15.12
C ARG A 5 7.02 17.93 14.61
N VAL A 6 7.08 17.78 13.28
CA VAL A 6 6.78 16.50 12.63
C VAL A 6 8.06 15.77 12.24
N VAL A 7 8.10 14.46 12.47
CA VAL A 7 9.12 13.57 11.91
C VAL A 7 8.49 12.64 10.88
N PHE A 8 9.16 12.42 9.75
CA PHE A 8 8.77 11.46 8.74
C PHE A 8 9.62 10.20 8.87
N CYS A 9 9.00 9.03 8.95
CA CYS A 9 9.67 7.74 9.14
C CYS A 9 9.17 6.69 8.15
N GLY A 10 10.03 5.77 7.74
CA GLY A 10 9.65 4.57 6.99
C GLY A 10 10.49 4.39 5.74
N THR A 11 9.91 3.99 4.62
CA THR A 11 10.63 3.80 3.34
C THR A 11 9.76 4.20 2.17
N GLY A 12 10.39 4.71 1.11
CA GLY A 12 9.72 5.01 -0.15
C GLY A 12 9.93 6.43 -0.66
N PRO A 13 9.73 6.66 -1.96
CA PRO A 13 9.98 7.96 -2.59
C PRO A 13 8.99 9.03 -2.13
N LEU A 14 7.76 8.64 -1.79
CA LEU A 14 6.72 9.57 -1.32
C LEU A 14 7.05 10.19 0.04
N LEU A 15 7.88 9.52 0.85
CA LEU A 15 8.32 10.04 2.14
C LEU A 15 9.00 11.42 1.98
N TYR A 16 9.87 11.54 0.97
CA TYR A 16 10.57 12.80 0.66
C TYR A 16 9.62 13.86 0.10
N LEU A 17 8.71 13.46 -0.78
CA LEU A 17 7.74 14.37 -1.39
C LEU A 17 6.84 15.01 -0.32
N VAL A 18 6.28 14.22 0.59
CA VAL A 18 5.37 14.74 1.62
C VAL A 18 6.13 15.60 2.62
N ALA A 19 7.34 15.20 3.02
CA ALA A 19 8.20 16.03 3.87
C ALA A 19 8.51 17.39 3.22
N TYR A 20 8.86 17.39 1.92
CA TYR A 20 9.06 18.62 1.14
C TYR A 20 7.80 19.50 1.12
N GLN A 21 6.63 18.90 0.83
CA GLN A 21 5.36 19.64 0.79
C GLN A 21 5.00 20.25 2.14
N TYR A 22 5.23 19.53 3.24
CA TYR A 22 5.03 20.04 4.60
C TYR A 22 5.95 21.22 4.90
N ALA A 23 7.25 21.06 4.65
CA ALA A 23 8.23 22.12 4.87
C ALA A 23 7.93 23.36 4.02
N LYS A 24 7.58 23.18 2.75
CA LYS A 24 7.20 24.27 1.84
C LYS A 24 5.92 24.99 2.28
N ALA A 25 4.99 24.27 2.91
CA ALA A 25 3.78 24.84 3.51
C ALA A 25 4.04 25.51 4.89
N GLY A 26 5.29 25.62 5.33
CA GLY A 26 5.67 26.27 6.59
C GLY A 26 5.60 25.37 7.82
N ALA A 27 5.36 24.06 7.67
CA ALA A 27 5.41 23.13 8.80
C ALA A 27 6.86 22.87 9.22
N LYS A 28 7.11 22.73 10.53
CA LYS A 28 8.43 22.39 11.05
C LYS A 28 8.66 20.88 10.98
N VAL A 29 9.32 20.46 9.89
CA VAL A 29 9.81 19.10 9.72
C VAL A 29 11.16 18.96 10.42
N LEU A 30 11.25 18.07 11.40
CA LEU A 30 12.45 17.89 12.21
C LEU A 30 13.47 16.96 11.55
N ALA A 31 13.00 15.90 10.90
CA ALA A 31 13.85 14.93 10.22
C ALA A 31 13.03 14.05 9.27
N VAL A 32 13.72 13.44 8.31
CA VAL A 32 13.23 12.32 7.52
C VAL A 32 14.12 11.10 7.80
N LEU A 33 13.54 10.05 8.36
CA LEU A 33 14.18 8.77 8.65
C LEU A 33 13.75 7.76 7.60
N ASP A 34 14.62 7.52 6.62
CA ASP A 34 14.43 6.50 5.59
C ASP A 34 15.14 5.21 6.00
N SER A 35 14.38 4.13 6.19
CA SER A 35 14.91 2.81 6.53
C SER A 35 15.68 2.16 5.37
N ALA A 36 15.49 2.62 4.13
CA ALA A 36 16.22 2.11 2.98
C ALA A 36 17.72 2.42 3.09
N PRO A 37 18.61 1.42 2.98
CA PRO A 37 20.04 1.66 2.95
C PRO A 37 20.44 2.32 1.62
N PHE A 38 21.48 3.17 1.65
CA PHE A 38 21.97 3.84 0.45
C PHE A 38 22.41 2.84 -0.64
N SER A 39 22.96 1.69 -0.24
CA SER A 39 23.36 0.62 -1.16
C SER A 39 22.20 0.06 -2.00
N ALA A 40 20.99 -0.02 -1.44
CA ALA A 40 19.80 -0.45 -2.15
C ALA A 40 19.42 0.53 -3.28
N GLN A 41 19.51 1.83 -2.99
CA GLN A 41 19.27 2.88 -3.98
C GLN A 41 20.30 2.86 -5.10
N CYS A 42 21.58 2.64 -4.78
CA CYS A 42 22.63 2.47 -5.79
C CYS A 42 22.38 1.25 -6.68
N LYS A 43 22.00 0.11 -6.08
CA LYS A 43 21.68 -1.13 -6.82
C LYS A 43 20.49 -0.93 -7.77
N ALA A 44 19.52 -0.12 -7.38
CA ALA A 44 18.33 0.17 -8.17
C ALA A 44 18.57 1.16 -9.32
N LEU A 45 19.68 1.91 -9.31
CA LEU A 45 19.91 3.02 -10.23
C LEU A 45 19.73 2.66 -11.72
N PRO A 46 20.24 1.50 -12.24
CA PRO A 46 20.03 1.13 -13.64
C PRO A 46 18.56 1.02 -14.04
N ALA A 47 17.71 0.49 -13.16
CA ALA A 47 16.27 0.38 -13.40
C ALA A 47 15.57 1.75 -13.32
N LEU A 48 16.01 2.61 -12.39
CA LEU A 48 15.45 3.96 -12.20
C LEU A 48 15.74 4.90 -13.37
N LEU A 49 16.85 4.70 -14.10
CA LEU A 49 17.17 5.44 -15.32
C LEU A 49 16.14 5.25 -16.44
N GLY A 50 15.27 4.24 -16.33
CA GLY A 50 14.13 4.07 -17.23
C GLY A 50 13.13 5.24 -17.20
N GLN A 51 13.11 6.04 -16.13
CA GLN A 51 12.35 7.28 -16.00
C GLN A 51 13.18 8.40 -15.35
N PRO A 52 14.06 9.07 -16.13
CA PRO A 52 15.02 10.03 -15.59
C PRO A 52 14.35 11.27 -14.97
N ALA A 53 13.22 11.72 -15.52
CA ALA A 53 12.47 12.85 -14.96
C ALA A 53 11.93 12.53 -13.55
N THR A 54 11.41 11.32 -13.33
CA THR A 54 10.90 10.87 -12.02
C THR A 54 12.04 10.72 -11.01
N LEU A 55 13.18 10.16 -11.44
CA LEU A 55 14.39 10.09 -10.62
C LEU A 55 14.88 11.49 -10.21
N ALA A 56 14.93 12.43 -11.16
CA ALA A 56 15.34 13.81 -10.91
C ALA A 56 14.43 14.52 -9.90
N LYS A 57 13.11 14.29 -9.94
CA LYS A 57 12.18 14.80 -8.92
C LYS A 57 12.54 14.27 -7.52
N GLY A 58 12.81 12.97 -7.39
CA GLY A 58 13.22 12.36 -6.13
C GLY A 58 14.53 12.96 -5.57
N MET A 59 15.53 13.14 -6.44
CA MET A 59 16.80 13.80 -6.08
C MET A 59 16.59 15.25 -5.67
N TYR A 60 15.74 15.98 -6.40
CA TYR A 60 15.39 17.36 -6.08
C TYR A 60 14.77 17.49 -4.68
N TYR A 61 13.79 16.66 -4.32
CA TYR A 61 13.18 16.73 -2.99
C TYR A 61 14.20 16.50 -1.87
N ARG A 62 15.10 15.52 -2.04
CA ARG A 62 16.17 15.24 -1.07
C ARG A 62 17.14 16.41 -0.95
N ALA A 63 17.63 16.93 -2.07
CA ALA A 63 18.56 18.06 -2.09
C ALA A 63 17.92 19.32 -1.49
N TRP A 64 16.66 19.58 -1.80
CA TRP A 64 15.91 20.72 -1.27
C TRP A 64 15.77 20.64 0.25
N LEU A 65 15.37 19.47 0.78
CA LEU A 65 15.25 19.26 2.24
C LEU A 65 16.57 19.53 2.95
N SER A 66 17.68 18.96 2.45
CA SER A 66 19.02 19.19 3.02
C SER A 66 19.45 20.65 2.96
N ALA A 67 19.19 21.33 1.83
CA ALA A 67 19.52 22.75 1.66
C ALA A 67 18.74 23.67 2.62
N HIS A 68 17.57 23.23 3.09
CA HIS A 68 16.74 23.95 4.08
C HIS A 68 16.99 23.46 5.52
N GLY A 69 18.10 22.75 5.75
CA GLY A 69 18.51 22.31 7.09
C GLY A 69 17.68 21.18 7.68
N ILE A 70 16.87 20.48 6.87
CA ILE A 70 16.07 19.34 7.31
C ILE A 70 16.91 18.07 7.11
N PRO A 71 17.34 17.39 8.20
CA PRO A 71 18.18 16.22 8.09
C PRO A 71 17.43 15.04 7.48
N VAL A 72 18.05 14.40 6.48
CA VAL A 72 17.57 13.17 5.86
C VAL A 72 18.53 12.03 6.20
N HIS A 73 18.08 11.09 7.03
CA HIS A 73 18.87 9.96 7.49
C HIS A 73 18.49 8.68 6.75
N GLN A 74 19.44 8.10 6.02
CA GLN A 74 19.26 6.82 5.31
C GLN A 74 19.75 5.62 6.13
N GLY A 75 19.07 4.48 5.98
CA GLY A 75 19.28 3.31 6.84
C GLY A 75 18.93 3.59 8.30
N ALA A 76 18.00 4.51 8.55
CA ALA A 76 17.54 4.87 9.89
C ALA A 76 16.22 4.17 10.18
N LEU A 77 16.23 3.33 11.21
CA LEU A 77 15.08 2.54 11.65
C LEU A 77 14.41 3.21 12.84
N LEU A 78 13.11 3.46 12.74
CA LEU A 78 12.28 3.83 13.88
C LEU A 78 12.14 2.60 14.78
N THR A 79 12.52 2.73 16.05
CA THR A 79 12.44 1.64 17.03
C THR A 79 11.29 1.81 18.01
N ARG A 80 10.96 3.07 18.36
CA ARG A 80 9.86 3.39 19.28
C ARG A 80 9.30 4.78 19.00
N ILE A 81 8.00 4.92 19.21
CA ILE A 81 7.32 6.22 19.35
C ILE A 81 7.00 6.38 20.83
N ASP A 82 7.46 7.48 21.42
CA ASP A 82 7.27 7.78 22.83
C ASP A 82 6.01 8.64 23.04
N GLY A 83 5.39 8.49 24.21
CA GLY A 83 4.22 9.24 24.64
C GLY A 83 3.07 8.37 25.15
N GLU A 84 2.23 8.95 26.02
CA GLU A 84 1.04 8.27 26.57
C GLU A 84 -0.23 8.64 25.79
N LYS A 85 -0.68 9.89 25.91
CA LYS A 85 -1.90 10.40 25.24
C LYS A 85 -1.62 11.04 23.88
N ARG A 86 -0.38 11.44 23.64
CA ARG A 86 0.11 12.08 22.42
C ARG A 86 1.58 11.76 22.26
N VAL A 87 2.09 11.88 21.03
CA VAL A 87 3.52 11.75 20.75
C VAL A 87 4.29 12.85 21.47
N ASP A 88 5.39 12.48 22.12
CA ASP A 88 6.38 13.41 22.70
C ASP A 88 7.80 13.23 22.14
N GLY A 89 8.07 12.08 21.51
CA GLY A 89 9.37 11.76 20.95
C GLY A 89 9.37 10.50 20.11
N ILE A 90 10.52 10.25 19.51
CA ILE A 90 10.83 8.98 18.86
C ILE A 90 12.23 8.53 19.26
N GLN A 91 12.39 7.21 19.25
CA GLN A 91 13.69 6.54 19.29
C GLN A 91 13.95 5.89 17.94
N TRP A 92 15.18 6.03 17.48
CA TRP A 92 15.60 5.48 16.20
C TRP A 92 17.03 4.95 16.29
N GLN A 93 17.39 4.09 15.35
CA GLN A 93 18.70 3.50 15.26
C GLN A 93 19.23 3.61 13.84
N ARG A 94 20.53 3.88 13.71
CA ARG A 94 21.26 3.81 12.45
C ARG A 94 22.63 3.23 12.72
N ASN A 95 22.95 2.11 12.05
CA ASN A 95 24.11 1.29 12.38
C ASN A 95 24.08 0.93 13.88
N SER A 96 25.21 1.09 14.59
CA SER A 96 25.30 0.86 16.04
C SER A 96 24.91 2.07 16.90
N LYS A 97 24.38 3.14 16.31
CA LYS A 97 24.02 4.37 17.04
C LYS A 97 22.51 4.46 17.22
N SER A 98 22.07 4.63 18.46
CA SER A 98 20.70 5.05 18.78
C SER A 98 20.62 6.57 18.86
N GLY A 99 19.44 7.11 18.58
CA GLY A 99 19.11 8.52 18.68
C GLY A 99 17.71 8.71 19.26
N HIS A 100 17.52 9.84 19.92
CA HIS A 100 16.21 10.30 20.40
C HIS A 100 15.91 11.67 19.81
N LEU A 101 14.67 11.89 19.40
CA LEU A 101 14.21 13.16 18.85
C LEU A 101 12.83 13.49 19.41
N ALA A 102 12.76 14.54 20.23
CA ALA A 102 11.49 15.06 20.71
C ALA A 102 10.65 15.58 19.52
N CYS A 103 9.39 15.21 19.44
CA CYS A 103 8.46 15.60 18.38
C CYS A 103 7.01 15.49 18.88
N ASP A 104 6.05 16.11 18.19
CA ASP A 104 4.64 16.03 18.59
C ASP A 104 3.77 15.27 17.58
N ALA A 105 4.36 14.86 16.46
CA ALA A 105 3.71 14.03 15.46
C ALA A 105 4.74 13.23 14.64
N VAL A 106 4.33 12.01 14.28
CA VAL A 106 5.08 11.12 13.38
C VAL A 106 4.22 10.80 12.18
N ALA A 107 4.76 11.02 10.99
CA ALA A 107 4.20 10.52 9.75
C ALA A 107 4.98 9.26 9.35
N PHE A 108 4.29 8.13 9.21
CA PHE A 108 4.91 6.82 9.00
C PHE A 108 4.34 6.12 7.78
N ALA A 109 5.21 5.61 6.89
CA ALA A 109 4.80 4.85 5.72
C ALA A 109 5.90 3.89 5.23
N HIS A 110 5.54 2.64 4.94
CA HIS A 110 6.46 1.67 4.32
C HIS A 110 6.05 1.22 2.91
N ALA A 111 4.76 1.32 2.56
CA ALA A 111 4.24 0.88 1.27
C ALA A 111 2.85 1.47 1.04
N LEU A 112 2.33 1.26 -0.17
CA LEU A 112 0.94 1.51 -0.54
C LEU A 112 0.22 0.18 -0.75
N ARG A 113 -1.10 0.20 -0.65
CA ARG A 113 -1.94 -1.00 -0.83
C ARG A 113 -3.12 -0.67 -1.72
N SER A 114 -3.44 -1.59 -2.61
CA SER A 114 -4.65 -1.54 -3.42
C SER A 114 -5.88 -1.86 -2.59
N GLU A 115 -6.94 -1.07 -2.75
CA GLU A 115 -8.26 -1.35 -2.16
C GLU A 115 -9.03 -2.24 -3.15
N THR A 116 -9.09 -3.55 -2.87
CA THR A 116 -9.53 -4.59 -3.81
C THR A 116 -10.89 -5.23 -3.47
N GLN A 117 -11.61 -4.71 -2.47
CA GLN A 117 -12.82 -5.30 -1.92
C GLN A 117 -13.98 -5.35 -2.94
N LEU A 118 -14.06 -4.39 -3.87
CA LEU A 118 -15.04 -4.44 -4.95
C LEU A 118 -14.83 -5.66 -5.84
N ALA A 119 -13.59 -5.87 -6.30
CA ALA A 119 -13.25 -7.03 -7.12
C ALA A 119 -13.55 -8.35 -6.39
N ASP A 120 -13.28 -8.40 -5.09
CA ASP A 120 -13.61 -9.56 -4.25
C ASP A 120 -15.11 -9.84 -4.17
N LEU A 121 -15.92 -8.82 -3.90
CA LEU A 121 -17.38 -8.97 -3.86
C LEU A 121 -18.01 -9.29 -5.22
N LEU A 122 -17.35 -8.89 -6.31
CA LEU A 122 -17.74 -9.25 -7.68
C LEU A 122 -17.30 -10.66 -8.08
N GLY A 123 -16.60 -11.39 -7.20
CA GLY A 123 -16.14 -12.76 -7.46
C GLY A 123 -14.92 -12.86 -8.36
N CYS A 124 -14.14 -11.78 -8.51
CA CYS A 124 -12.89 -11.83 -9.25
C CYS A 124 -11.91 -12.79 -8.57
N GLU A 125 -11.12 -13.50 -9.36
CA GLU A 125 -10.02 -14.32 -8.89
C GLU A 125 -8.86 -13.45 -8.42
N PHE A 126 -8.06 -13.96 -7.47
CA PHE A 126 -6.93 -13.24 -6.90
C PHE A 126 -5.66 -14.07 -6.98
N ALA A 127 -4.53 -13.42 -7.25
CA ALA A 127 -3.21 -14.02 -7.24
C ALA A 127 -2.25 -13.21 -6.37
N TRP A 128 -1.23 -13.87 -5.80
CA TRP A 128 -0.17 -13.21 -5.06
C TRP A 128 0.70 -12.37 -6.00
N SER A 129 0.84 -11.08 -5.71
CA SER A 129 1.76 -10.17 -6.40
C SER A 129 2.98 -9.96 -5.52
N ALA A 130 4.11 -10.55 -5.89
CA ALA A 130 5.39 -10.34 -5.19
C ALA A 130 5.81 -8.86 -5.18
N LEU A 131 5.55 -8.14 -6.28
CA LEU A 131 5.87 -6.71 -6.41
C LEU A 131 5.07 -5.83 -5.44
N ASN A 132 3.80 -6.14 -5.21
CA ASN A 132 2.94 -5.37 -4.30
C ASN A 132 2.88 -5.98 -2.89
N ARG A 133 3.47 -7.16 -2.69
CA ARG A 133 3.38 -7.96 -1.47
C ARG A 133 1.94 -8.13 -0.98
N ALA A 134 1.03 -8.40 -1.91
CA ALA A 134 -0.40 -8.54 -1.62
C ALA A 134 -1.07 -9.44 -2.65
N TRP A 135 -2.22 -10.02 -2.26
CA TRP A 135 -3.12 -10.63 -3.23
C TRP A 135 -3.88 -9.54 -3.97
N LEU A 136 -3.79 -9.57 -5.30
CA LEU A 136 -4.47 -8.64 -6.19
C LEU A 136 -5.44 -9.40 -7.09
N PRO A 137 -6.54 -8.76 -7.52
CA PRO A 137 -7.44 -9.37 -8.48
C PRO A 137 -6.71 -9.58 -9.81
N THR A 138 -6.94 -10.71 -10.47
CA THR A 138 -6.29 -11.06 -11.74
C THR A 138 -6.95 -10.32 -12.89
N ARG A 139 -6.13 -9.95 -13.88
CA ARG A 139 -6.60 -9.31 -15.12
C ARG A 139 -5.70 -9.66 -16.30
N ASP A 140 -6.25 -9.58 -17.50
CA ASP A 140 -5.47 -9.64 -18.74
C ASP A 140 -4.76 -8.30 -19.05
N ASP A 141 -3.99 -8.29 -20.13
CA ASP A 141 -3.25 -7.10 -20.59
C ASP A 141 -4.16 -5.94 -21.02
N CYS A 142 -5.46 -6.16 -21.19
CA CYS A 142 -6.45 -5.14 -21.50
C CYS A 142 -7.32 -4.78 -20.29
N GLY A 143 -7.00 -5.27 -19.09
CA GLY A 143 -7.75 -4.98 -17.87
C GLY A 143 -9.01 -5.82 -17.67
N ARG A 144 -9.29 -6.85 -18.48
CA ARG A 144 -10.41 -7.76 -18.25
C ARG A 144 -10.14 -8.65 -17.04
N SER A 145 -11.08 -8.75 -16.13
CA SER A 145 -10.97 -9.65 -14.96
C SER A 145 -11.33 -11.10 -15.30
N SER A 146 -11.28 -11.99 -14.31
CA SER A 146 -11.81 -13.35 -14.43
C SER A 146 -13.35 -13.40 -14.55
N VAL A 147 -14.04 -12.31 -14.25
CA VAL A 147 -15.50 -12.21 -14.33
C VAL A 147 -15.88 -11.40 -15.58
N SER A 148 -16.67 -12.02 -16.45
CA SER A 148 -17.14 -11.37 -17.69
C SER A 148 -17.89 -10.06 -17.39
N GLY A 149 -17.59 -9.02 -18.16
CA GLY A 149 -18.17 -7.68 -17.97
C GLY A 149 -17.55 -6.86 -16.83
N ILE A 150 -16.57 -7.40 -16.09
CA ILE A 150 -15.85 -6.68 -15.04
C ILE A 150 -14.42 -6.38 -15.50
N TYR A 151 -14.04 -5.10 -15.43
CA TYR A 151 -12.74 -4.58 -15.83
C TYR A 151 -12.03 -3.93 -14.64
N LEU A 152 -10.71 -4.05 -14.61
CA LEU A 152 -9.85 -3.68 -13.50
C LEU A 152 -8.74 -2.74 -13.97
N ALA A 153 -8.79 -1.51 -13.49
CA ALA A 153 -7.84 -0.46 -13.86
C ALA A 153 -7.32 0.31 -12.65
N GLY A 154 -6.25 1.05 -12.86
CA GLY A 154 -5.65 1.90 -11.82
C GLY A 154 -5.02 1.15 -10.67
N ASP A 155 -4.72 1.92 -9.63
CA ASP A 155 -4.09 1.43 -8.40
C ASP A 155 -5.00 0.49 -7.58
N GLY A 156 -6.31 0.42 -7.91
CA GLY A 156 -7.25 -0.57 -7.35
C GLY A 156 -6.95 -2.01 -7.77
N ALA A 157 -6.15 -2.21 -8.80
CA ALA A 157 -5.74 -3.53 -9.29
C ALA A 157 -4.21 -3.71 -9.32
N GLY A 158 -3.51 -2.96 -8.48
CA GLY A 158 -2.06 -3.01 -8.26
C GLY A 158 -1.41 -1.63 -8.34
N ILE A 159 -0.52 -1.30 -7.39
CA ILE A 159 0.08 0.03 -7.27
C ILE A 159 1.17 0.23 -8.32
N MET A 160 0.90 1.12 -9.28
CA MET A 160 1.82 1.44 -10.38
C MET A 160 2.06 2.94 -10.56
N GLY A 161 1.26 3.79 -9.90
CA GLY A 161 1.37 5.25 -9.94
C GLY A 161 0.37 5.90 -10.90
N ALA A 162 0.20 7.21 -10.78
CA ALA A 162 -0.86 7.97 -11.45
C ALA A 162 -0.87 7.81 -12.98
N ASP A 163 0.28 8.03 -13.64
CA ASP A 163 0.37 7.91 -15.11
C ASP A 163 0.00 6.50 -15.60
N ALA A 164 0.43 5.46 -14.87
CA ALA A 164 0.06 4.08 -15.19
C ALA A 164 -1.43 3.83 -14.92
N ALA A 165 -2.00 4.46 -13.90
CA ALA A 165 -3.42 4.31 -13.59
C ALA A 165 -4.30 4.91 -14.68
N GLU A 166 -3.94 6.08 -15.23
CA GLU A 166 -4.61 6.70 -16.37
C GLU A 166 -4.52 5.81 -17.61
N MET A 167 -3.31 5.34 -17.95
CA MET A 167 -3.08 4.45 -19.09
C MET A 167 -3.83 3.11 -18.96
N ALA A 168 -3.86 2.54 -17.75
CA ALA A 168 -4.60 1.31 -17.48
C ALA A 168 -6.12 1.52 -17.59
N GLY A 169 -6.63 2.70 -17.22
CA GLY A 169 -8.03 3.08 -17.39
C GLY A 169 -8.43 3.16 -18.85
N GLU A 170 -7.61 3.82 -19.68
CA GLU A 170 -7.82 3.88 -21.13
C GLU A 170 -7.80 2.47 -21.74
N LEU A 171 -6.85 1.65 -21.33
CA LEU A 171 -6.70 0.28 -21.84
C LEU A 171 -7.88 -0.62 -21.46
N ALA A 172 -8.41 -0.48 -20.24
CA ALA A 172 -9.65 -1.14 -19.81
C ALA A 172 -10.88 -0.70 -20.62
N ALA A 173 -10.98 0.60 -20.92
CA ALA A 173 -12.06 1.11 -21.76
C ALA A 173 -11.97 0.57 -23.19
N LEU A 174 -10.78 0.52 -23.78
CA LEU A 174 -10.54 -0.08 -25.10
C LEU A 174 -10.86 -1.58 -25.09
N GLY A 175 -10.51 -2.29 -24.02
CA GLY A 175 -10.88 -3.70 -23.82
C GLY A 175 -12.39 -3.90 -23.79
N LEU A 176 -13.12 -3.04 -23.06
CA LEU A 176 -14.58 -3.05 -23.05
C LEU A 176 -15.18 -2.79 -24.43
N LEU A 177 -14.67 -1.80 -25.17
CA LEU A 177 -15.15 -1.49 -26.52
C LEU A 177 -15.02 -2.69 -27.45
N GLN A 178 -13.88 -3.39 -27.41
CA GLN A 178 -13.68 -4.63 -28.16
C GLN A 178 -14.72 -5.70 -27.82
N ASP A 179 -15.02 -5.87 -26.53
CA ASP A 179 -15.92 -6.93 -26.06
C ASP A 179 -17.39 -6.67 -26.44
N ILE A 180 -17.79 -5.40 -26.55
CA ILE A 180 -19.12 -5.02 -27.04
C ILE A 180 -19.18 -4.85 -28.58
N GLY A 181 -18.13 -5.24 -29.29
CA GLY A 181 -18.08 -5.21 -30.76
C GLY A 181 -17.87 -3.83 -31.38
N VAL A 182 -17.45 -2.83 -30.59
CA VAL A 182 -17.07 -1.50 -31.10
C VAL A 182 -15.62 -1.54 -31.55
N VAL A 183 -15.35 -1.00 -32.75
CA VAL A 183 -13.99 -0.92 -33.30
C VAL A 183 -13.10 -0.10 -32.36
N ALA A 184 -12.09 -0.74 -31.79
CA ALA A 184 -11.09 -0.10 -30.93
C ALA A 184 -9.76 0.07 -31.67
N ASP A 185 -9.03 1.14 -31.35
CA ASP A 185 -7.72 1.42 -31.93
C ASP A 185 -6.66 0.45 -31.38
N THR A 186 -6.31 -0.56 -32.18
CA THR A 186 -5.31 -1.58 -31.83
C THR A 186 -3.90 -1.00 -31.70
N ALA A 187 -3.55 0.02 -32.47
CA ALA A 187 -2.24 0.66 -32.38
C ALA A 187 -2.10 1.44 -31.06
N ARG A 188 -3.19 2.06 -30.60
CA ARG A 188 -3.23 2.71 -29.30
C ARG A 188 -3.09 1.70 -28.16
N ILE A 189 -3.78 0.55 -28.24
CA ILE A 189 -3.65 -0.56 -27.28
C ILE A 189 -2.17 -0.99 -27.14
N ASP A 190 -1.48 -1.24 -28.25
CA ASP A 190 -0.08 -1.69 -28.23
C ASP A 190 0.88 -0.63 -27.67
N THR A 191 0.59 0.64 -27.97
CA THR A 191 1.33 1.79 -27.41
C THR A 191 1.19 1.85 -25.90
N LEU A 192 -0.03 1.73 -25.38
CA LEU A 192 -0.32 1.74 -23.94
C LEU A 192 0.34 0.55 -23.22
N LYS A 193 0.21 -0.66 -23.77
CA LYS A 193 0.87 -1.86 -23.22
C LYS A 193 2.38 -1.70 -23.13
N THR A 194 2.99 -1.11 -24.16
CA THR A 194 4.44 -0.86 -24.18
C THR A 194 4.86 0.20 -23.15
N ALA A 195 4.07 1.27 -23.00
CA ALA A 195 4.30 2.28 -21.97
C ALA A 195 4.18 1.69 -20.55
N LEU A 196 3.14 0.89 -20.28
CA LEU A 196 2.93 0.23 -18.99
C LEU A 196 4.08 -0.72 -18.63
N ARG A 197 4.57 -1.53 -19.57
CA ARG A 197 5.76 -2.40 -19.35
C ARG A 197 7.01 -1.60 -18.97
N ARG A 198 7.19 -0.40 -19.51
CA ARG A 198 8.29 0.50 -19.12
C ARG A 198 8.11 1.02 -17.69
N ILE A 199 6.90 1.39 -17.30
CA ILE A 199 6.59 1.83 -15.93
C ILE A 199 6.79 0.68 -14.94
N GLU A 200 6.40 -0.54 -15.31
CA GLU A 200 6.59 -1.73 -14.47
C GLU A 200 8.07 -2.00 -14.16
N ARG A 201 8.96 -1.89 -15.15
CA ARG A 201 10.41 -2.01 -14.92
C ARG A 201 10.93 -0.96 -13.95
N PHE A 202 10.45 0.29 -14.08
CA PHE A 202 10.78 1.37 -13.15
C PHE A 202 10.24 1.08 -11.75
N ARG A 203 9.02 0.54 -11.64
CA ARG A 203 8.38 0.15 -10.38
C ARG A 203 9.17 -0.93 -9.63
N HIS A 204 9.69 -1.94 -10.33
CA HIS A 204 10.61 -2.94 -9.75
C HIS A 204 11.91 -2.29 -9.24
N GLY A 205 12.42 -1.29 -9.97
CA GLY A 205 13.54 -0.46 -9.51
C GLY A 205 13.23 0.27 -8.21
N LEU A 206 12.03 0.85 -8.08
CA LEU A 206 11.59 1.50 -6.84
C LEU A 206 11.52 0.55 -5.65
N GLU A 207 10.97 -0.65 -5.82
CA GLU A 207 10.97 -1.65 -4.73
C GLU A 207 12.38 -2.08 -4.33
N THR A 208 13.30 -2.16 -5.29
CA THR A 208 14.72 -2.43 -5.00
C THR A 208 15.36 -1.27 -4.24
N ALA A 209 15.01 -0.02 -4.57
CA ALA A 209 15.57 1.18 -3.94
C ALA A 209 15.03 1.41 -2.52
N PHE A 210 13.78 0.99 -2.27
CA PHE A 210 13.03 1.24 -1.05
C PHE A 210 12.43 -0.07 -0.52
N PRO A 211 13.28 -1.04 -0.12
CA PRO A 211 12.80 -2.36 0.29
C PRO A 211 11.89 -2.25 1.52
N PHE A 212 10.83 -3.06 1.53
CA PHE A 212 9.99 -3.25 2.71
C PHE A 212 10.80 -3.93 3.84
N PRO A 213 10.65 -3.52 5.12
CA PRO A 213 11.42 -4.09 6.23
C PRO A 213 10.86 -5.45 6.66
N GLU A 214 11.30 -6.55 6.04
CA GLU A 214 10.70 -7.89 6.25
C GLU A 214 10.81 -8.45 7.68
N ASP A 215 11.74 -7.96 8.50
CA ASP A 215 11.97 -8.44 9.86
C ASP A 215 11.11 -7.75 10.93
N TRP A 216 10.28 -6.77 10.54
CA TRP A 216 9.48 -5.98 11.48
C TRP A 216 8.55 -6.85 12.35
N ALA A 217 7.91 -7.86 11.75
CA ALA A 217 6.95 -8.73 12.42
C ALA A 217 7.61 -9.59 13.52
N ALA A 218 8.92 -9.85 13.40
CA ALA A 218 9.70 -10.56 14.41
C ALA A 218 10.10 -9.65 15.59
N LYS A 219 10.16 -8.33 15.37
CA LYS A 219 10.66 -7.34 16.32
C LYS A 219 9.57 -6.55 17.03
N VAL A 220 8.35 -6.54 16.48
CA VAL A 220 7.23 -5.80 17.06
C VAL A 220 6.80 -6.41 18.39
N ALA A 221 6.67 -5.58 19.42
CA ALA A 221 6.31 -6.00 20.77
C ALA A 221 4.88 -6.57 20.81
N ASP A 222 4.62 -7.50 21.73
CA ASP A 222 3.33 -8.18 21.85
C ASP A 222 2.17 -7.21 22.17
N ASP A 223 2.43 -6.17 22.94
CA ASP A 223 1.46 -5.14 23.31
C ASP A 223 1.16 -4.13 22.19
N THR A 224 1.85 -4.22 21.05
CA THR A 224 1.64 -3.30 19.94
C THR A 224 0.28 -3.57 19.30
N LEU A 225 -0.59 -2.55 19.30
CA LEU A 225 -1.90 -2.62 18.63
C LEU A 225 -1.76 -2.71 17.12
N VAL A 226 -2.27 -3.80 16.55
CA VAL A 226 -2.29 -4.05 15.10
C VAL A 226 -3.66 -3.67 14.52
N CYS A 227 -4.74 -4.03 15.19
CA CYS A 227 -6.10 -3.65 14.79
C CYS A 227 -6.70 -2.59 15.72
N ARG A 228 -6.59 -1.32 15.35
CA ARG A 228 -7.19 -0.22 16.13
C ARG A 228 -8.70 -0.37 16.36
N CYS A 229 -9.43 -0.94 15.41
CA CYS A 229 -10.90 -0.98 15.51
C CYS A 229 -11.41 -2.02 16.52
N GLU A 230 -10.66 -3.10 16.72
CA GLU A 230 -11.03 -4.21 17.60
C GLU A 230 -10.02 -4.35 18.76
N GLU A 231 -9.11 -3.38 18.88
CA GLU A 231 -8.04 -3.31 19.89
C GLU A 231 -7.14 -4.55 19.95
N VAL A 232 -6.98 -5.25 18.83
CA VAL A 232 -6.16 -6.48 18.75
C VAL A 232 -4.68 -6.16 18.67
N SER A 233 -3.92 -6.72 19.59
CA SER A 233 -2.47 -6.62 19.71
C SER A 233 -1.73 -7.66 18.84
N ALA A 234 -0.42 -7.46 18.66
CA ALA A 234 0.43 -8.42 17.96
C ALA A 234 0.52 -9.76 18.72
N GLY A 235 0.54 -9.72 20.06
CA GLY A 235 0.57 -10.90 20.92
C GLY A 235 -0.69 -11.75 20.79
N GLU A 236 -1.88 -11.15 20.70
CA GLU A 236 -3.12 -11.91 20.46
C GLU A 236 -3.13 -12.62 19.10
N ILE A 237 -2.55 -12.00 18.06
CA ILE A 237 -2.40 -12.66 16.76
C ILE A 237 -1.44 -13.85 16.87
N ARG A 238 -0.31 -13.69 17.57
CA ARG A 238 0.65 -14.79 17.80
C ARG A 238 0.04 -15.93 18.59
N SER A 239 -0.70 -15.62 19.66
CA SER A 239 -1.41 -16.61 20.48
C SER A 239 -2.36 -17.45 19.62
N ALA A 240 -3.17 -16.81 18.76
CA ALA A 240 -4.08 -17.54 17.87
C ALA A 240 -3.33 -18.48 16.91
N VAL A 241 -2.10 -18.13 16.50
CA VAL A 241 -1.25 -18.99 15.67
C VAL A 241 -0.67 -20.15 16.46
N GLN A 242 -0.25 -19.93 17.71
CA GLN A 242 0.24 -20.95 18.62
C GLN A 242 -0.86 -21.97 18.98
N ASP A 243 -2.12 -21.56 18.99
CA ASP A 243 -3.30 -22.43 19.13
C ASP A 243 -3.56 -23.30 17.87
N GLY A 244 -2.77 -23.14 16.81
CA GLY A 244 -2.80 -23.95 15.59
C GLY A 244 -3.46 -23.31 14.38
N HIS A 245 -3.81 -22.00 14.43
CA HIS A 245 -4.45 -21.30 13.31
C HIS A 245 -3.45 -20.46 12.52
N TRP A 246 -3.22 -20.79 11.24
CA TRP A 246 -2.27 -20.04 10.41
C TRP A 246 -2.90 -19.38 9.17
N GLU A 247 -4.14 -19.73 8.82
CA GLU A 247 -4.88 -19.05 7.74
C GLU A 247 -5.54 -17.79 8.30
N ILE A 248 -5.41 -16.66 7.59
CA ILE A 248 -5.78 -15.34 8.14
C ILE A 248 -7.26 -15.21 8.52
N ASN A 249 -8.18 -15.87 7.81
CA ASN A 249 -9.60 -15.83 8.16
C ASN A 249 -9.91 -16.71 9.39
N ARG A 250 -9.14 -17.78 9.65
CA ARG A 250 -9.18 -18.53 10.91
C ARG A 250 -8.63 -17.71 12.08
N VAL A 251 -7.48 -17.05 11.90
CA VAL A 251 -6.92 -16.16 12.93
C VAL A 251 -7.87 -15.01 13.24
N LYS A 252 -8.46 -14.38 12.20
CA LYS A 252 -9.54 -13.40 12.34
C LYS A 252 -10.71 -13.93 13.17
N ALA A 253 -11.12 -15.18 13.00
CA ALA A 253 -12.23 -15.74 13.77
C ALA A 253 -11.89 -15.89 15.26
N MET A 254 -10.62 -16.11 15.60
CA MET A 254 -10.17 -16.30 16.99
C MET A 254 -9.91 -14.98 17.73
N CYS A 255 -9.21 -14.03 17.09
CA CYS A 255 -8.83 -12.77 17.76
C CYS A 255 -9.53 -11.53 17.19
N ARG A 256 -10.47 -11.68 16.25
CA ARG A 256 -11.25 -10.58 15.65
C ARG A 256 -10.46 -9.60 14.78
N VAL A 257 -9.18 -9.87 14.49
CA VAL A 257 -8.38 -9.00 13.62
C VAL A 257 -9.06 -8.75 12.28
N GLY A 258 -9.27 -7.47 11.94
CA GLY A 258 -9.93 -7.07 10.70
C GLY A 258 -11.46 -7.05 10.72
N MET A 259 -12.12 -7.33 11.85
CA MET A 259 -13.58 -7.33 11.96
C MET A 259 -14.22 -5.96 12.23
N GLY A 260 -13.42 -4.95 12.62
CA GLY A 260 -13.97 -3.65 12.98
C GLY A 260 -14.36 -2.77 11.80
N ARG A 261 -14.69 -1.50 12.05
CA ARG A 261 -15.22 -0.55 11.04
C ARG A 261 -14.38 -0.42 9.76
N CYS A 262 -13.07 -0.65 9.87
CA CYS A 262 -12.18 -0.60 8.71
C CYS A 262 -12.18 -1.88 7.85
N GLN A 263 -12.80 -2.97 8.31
CA GLN A 263 -12.88 -4.26 7.61
C GLN A 263 -11.50 -4.75 7.11
N GLY A 264 -10.48 -4.65 7.96
CA GLY A 264 -9.15 -5.15 7.65
C GLY A 264 -8.25 -4.25 6.80
N ARG A 265 -8.73 -3.09 6.30
CA ARG A 265 -7.93 -2.18 5.45
C ARG A 265 -6.58 -1.78 6.06
N MET A 266 -6.59 -1.49 7.35
CA MET A 266 -5.38 -1.03 8.06
C MET A 266 -4.53 -2.21 8.52
N CYS A 267 -5.15 -3.18 9.19
CA CYS A 267 -4.45 -4.25 9.91
C CYS A 267 -4.17 -5.51 9.07
N GLY A 268 -4.84 -5.72 7.93
CA GLY A 268 -4.86 -7.00 7.21
C GLY A 268 -3.48 -7.52 6.81
N LEU A 269 -2.66 -6.74 6.09
CA LEU A 269 -1.31 -7.22 5.72
C LEU A 269 -0.37 -7.25 6.93
N ALA A 270 -0.55 -6.35 7.90
CA ALA A 270 0.27 -6.37 9.12
C ALA A 270 0.04 -7.69 9.89
N ALA A 271 -1.23 -8.11 10.00
CA ALA A 271 -1.60 -9.40 10.54
C ALA A 271 -1.05 -10.57 9.71
N ALA A 272 -1.14 -10.49 8.38
CA ALA A 272 -0.59 -11.54 7.50
C ALA A 272 0.91 -11.76 7.73
N GLU A 273 1.70 -10.70 7.87
CA GLU A 273 3.15 -10.77 8.14
C GLU A 273 3.44 -11.36 9.54
N ILE A 274 2.66 -10.98 10.57
CA ILE A 274 2.79 -11.57 11.91
C ILE A 274 2.46 -13.06 11.89
N ILE A 275 1.37 -13.45 11.23
CA ILE A 275 0.94 -14.84 11.10
C ILE A 275 1.98 -15.65 10.31
N ALA A 276 2.50 -15.09 9.21
CA ALA A 276 3.54 -15.71 8.39
C ALA A 276 4.80 -15.98 9.24
N ARG A 277 5.22 -14.97 9.99
CA ARG A 277 6.40 -15.06 10.86
C ARG A 277 6.22 -16.10 11.96
N GLU A 278 5.09 -16.09 12.66
CA GLU A 278 4.81 -16.97 13.80
C GLU A 278 4.60 -18.43 13.35
N SER A 279 3.89 -18.63 12.24
CA SER A 279 3.63 -19.98 11.70
C SER A 279 4.80 -20.58 10.93
N GLY A 280 5.85 -19.79 10.64
CA GLY A 280 6.99 -20.20 9.80
C GLY A 280 6.63 -20.41 8.33
N ARG A 281 5.50 -19.87 7.87
CA ARG A 281 5.00 -20.02 6.49
C ARG A 281 5.33 -18.78 5.65
N PRO A 282 5.58 -18.94 4.34
CA PRO A 282 5.63 -17.80 3.43
C PRO A 282 4.33 -16.99 3.51
N VAL A 283 4.43 -15.65 3.43
CA VAL A 283 3.28 -14.76 3.57
C VAL A 283 2.18 -15.08 2.54
N GLU A 284 2.55 -15.42 1.31
CA GLU A 284 1.63 -15.84 0.23
C GLU A 284 0.81 -17.11 0.52
N HIS A 285 1.15 -17.87 1.56
CA HIS A 285 0.39 -19.05 1.98
C HIS A 285 -0.58 -18.76 3.14
N VAL A 286 -0.45 -17.62 3.83
CA VAL A 286 -1.33 -17.24 4.95
C VAL A 286 -2.74 -16.86 4.46
N GLY A 287 -2.84 -16.40 3.22
CA GLY A 287 -4.09 -15.95 2.60
C GLY A 287 -4.40 -14.47 2.86
N ARG A 288 -5.54 -14.03 2.32
CA ARG A 288 -6.05 -12.66 2.44
C ARG A 288 -7.36 -12.63 3.23
N LEU A 289 -7.62 -11.51 3.90
CA LEU A 289 -8.96 -11.26 4.44
C LEU A 289 -9.97 -11.19 3.28
N ARG A 290 -11.06 -11.93 3.41
CA ARG A 290 -12.17 -11.88 2.44
C ARG A 290 -13.03 -10.65 2.70
N GLY A 291 -13.26 -9.86 1.66
CA GLY A 291 -14.18 -8.74 1.62
C GLY A 291 -15.61 -9.19 1.88
N GLN A 292 -16.37 -8.33 2.53
CA GLN A 292 -17.78 -8.55 2.85
C GLN A 292 -18.57 -7.29 2.52
N ALA A 293 -19.82 -7.47 2.10
CA ALA A 293 -20.72 -6.37 1.87
C ALA A 293 -21.27 -5.84 3.21
N PRO A 294 -21.47 -4.52 3.37
CA PRO A 294 -21.05 -3.45 2.46
C PRO A 294 -19.56 -3.08 2.63
N ILE A 295 -18.92 -2.60 1.56
CA ILE A 295 -17.48 -2.22 1.58
C ILE A 295 -17.20 -1.09 2.57
N LYS A 296 -18.15 -0.16 2.70
CA LYS A 296 -18.14 0.91 3.69
C LYS A 296 -19.44 0.81 4.50
N PRO A 297 -19.42 1.10 5.81
CA PRO A 297 -20.62 1.11 6.62
C PRO A 297 -21.69 2.02 6.03
N LEU A 298 -22.91 1.50 5.89
CA LEU A 298 -24.08 2.27 5.47
C LEU A 298 -24.97 2.54 6.70
N PRO A 299 -25.42 3.78 6.91
CA PRO A 299 -26.42 4.07 7.94
C PRO A 299 -27.70 3.24 7.73
N PHE A 300 -28.29 2.77 8.83
CA PHE A 300 -29.65 2.22 8.79
C PHE A 300 -30.65 3.31 8.38
N GLY A 301 -31.65 2.95 7.57
CA GLY A 301 -32.66 3.89 7.08
C GLY A 301 -32.30 4.62 5.77
N LEU A 302 -31.16 4.28 5.14
CA LEU A 302 -30.94 4.63 3.74
C LEU A 302 -31.98 3.86 2.91
N GLY A 303 -33.02 4.56 2.46
CA GLY A 303 -34.01 4.01 1.55
C GLY A 303 -33.33 3.62 0.25
N MET A 304 -33.05 2.33 0.07
CA MET A 304 -32.72 1.79 -1.24
C MET A 304 -34.02 1.81 -2.04
N GLN A 305 -34.21 2.81 -2.89
CA GLN A 305 -35.23 2.70 -3.92
C GLN A 305 -34.82 1.50 -4.80
N PRO A 306 -35.70 0.51 -5.01
CA PRO A 306 -35.42 -0.54 -5.97
C PRO A 306 -35.08 0.11 -7.30
N MET A 307 -33.95 -0.25 -7.91
CA MET A 307 -33.70 0.12 -9.30
C MET A 307 -34.82 -0.49 -10.14
N GLU A 308 -35.73 0.33 -10.66
CA GLU A 308 -36.68 -0.10 -11.67
C GLU A 308 -35.88 -0.71 -12.81
N LYS A 309 -36.17 -1.98 -13.14
CA LYS A 309 -35.58 -2.62 -14.31
C LYS A 309 -35.99 -1.79 -15.52
N GLN A 310 -35.07 -0.99 -16.05
CA GLN A 310 -35.23 -0.43 -17.38
C GLN A 310 -35.27 -1.63 -18.34
N SER A 311 -36.48 -2.00 -18.76
CA SER A 311 -36.69 -2.85 -19.92
C SER A 311 -35.98 -2.18 -21.09
N VAL A 312 -34.85 -2.73 -21.51
CA VAL A 312 -34.25 -2.42 -22.79
C VAL A 312 -35.23 -2.93 -23.84
N GLU A 313 -36.15 -2.07 -24.26
CA GLU A 313 -36.93 -2.30 -25.47
C GLU A 313 -35.94 -2.34 -26.63
N THR A 314 -35.64 -3.56 -27.10
CA THR A 314 -35.10 -3.76 -28.43
C THR A 314 -36.14 -3.25 -29.43
N GLN A 315 -35.97 -2.03 -29.93
CA GLN A 315 -36.71 -1.57 -31.10
C GLN A 315 -36.19 -2.31 -32.35
N PRO A 316 -37.08 -2.71 -33.26
CA PRO A 316 -36.79 -3.56 -34.42
C PRO A 316 -35.93 -2.89 -35.49
#